data_AF-A0A4Q3VBR3-F1
#
_entry.id   AF-A0A4Q3VBR3-F1
#
_cell.length_a   1.000
_cell.length_b   1.000
_cell.length_c   1.000
_cell.angle_alpha   90.00
_cell.angle_beta   90.00
_cell.angle_gamma   90.00
#
_symmetry.space_group_name_H-M   'P 1'
#
loop_
_entity.id
_entity.type
_entity.pdbx_description
1 polymer ?
#
loop_
_entity_poly.entity_id
_entity_poly.type
_entity_poly.pdbx_seq_one_letter_code
_entity_poly.pdbx_strand_id
1 'polypeptide(L)' 'GVIDETPMAYKDIDAVIAAQADLIEVVHTLKQVVCVKG' A
#
# COMPACT_ATOMS: atom_id res chain seq x y z
N GLY A 1 -3.90 17.14 -8.88
CA GLY A 1 -3.52 16.37 -7.69
C GLY A 1 -3.65 14.85 -7.82
N VAL A 2 -4.32 14.29 -8.84
CA VAL A 2 -4.54 12.83 -8.89
C VAL A 2 -3.25 12.02 -9.16
N ILE A 3 -2.28 12.61 -9.88
CA ILE A 3 -1.07 11.91 -10.33
C ILE A 3 -0.16 11.51 -9.15
N ASP A 4 -0.01 12.36 -8.13
CA ASP A 4 0.83 12.11 -6.95
C ASP A 4 0.33 10.96 -6.07
N GLU A 5 -0.92 10.55 -6.26
CA GLU A 5 -1.55 9.48 -5.47
C GLU A 5 -2.00 8.31 -6.35
N THR A 6 -1.50 8.25 -7.59
CA THR A 6 -1.66 7.03 -8.39
C THR A 6 -0.86 5.90 -7.75
N PRO A 7 -1.27 4.62 -7.90
CA PRO A 7 -0.53 3.51 -7.32
C PRO A 7 0.96 3.49 -7.70
N MET A 8 1.28 3.95 -8.92
CA MET A 8 2.66 4.03 -9.44
C MET A 8 3.51 5.13 -8.80
N ALA A 9 2.89 6.09 -8.09
CA ALA A 9 3.61 7.12 -7.34
C ALA A 9 4.21 6.58 -6.02
N TYR A 10 3.76 5.40 -5.56
CA TYR A 10 4.23 4.75 -4.34
C TYR A 10 5.07 3.50 -4.64
N LYS A 11 5.82 3.04 -3.64
CA LYS A 11 6.49 1.74 -3.69
C LYS A 11 5.44 0.63 -3.63
N ASP A 12 5.78 -0.51 -4.21
CA ASP A 12 4.99 -1.73 -4.04
C ASP A 12 4.92 -2.10 -2.55
N ILE A 13 3.70 -2.29 -2.05
CA ILE A 13 3.46 -2.60 -0.64
C ILE A 13 4.03 -3.98 -0.28
N ASP A 14 4.03 -4.93 -1.21
CA ASP A 14 4.56 -6.27 -0.96
C ASP A 14 6.08 -6.23 -0.78
N ALA A 15 6.77 -5.36 -1.53
CA ALA A 15 8.20 -5.15 -1.39
C ALA A 15 8.55 -4.48 -0.04
N VAL A 16 7.71 -3.55 0.43
CA VAL A 16 7.89 -2.91 1.73
C VAL A 16 7.68 -3.89 2.89
N ILE A 17 6.64 -4.74 2.80
CA ILE A 17 6.37 -5.79 3.80
C ILE A 17 7.54 -6.78 3.87
N ALA A 18 8.03 -7.26 2.72
CA ALA A 18 9.14 -8.21 2.67
C ALA A 18 10.43 -7.66 3.30
N ALA A 19 10.69 -6.35 3.16
CA ALA A 19 11.87 -5.70 3.71
C ALA A 19 11.87 -5.57 5.25
N GLN A 20 10.74 -5.79 5.92
CA GLN A 20 10.59 -5.70 7.37
C GLN A 20 9.89 -6.92 7.97
N ALA A 21 9.90 -8.06 7.26
CA ALA A 21 9.14 -9.27 7.61
C ALA A 21 9.51 -9.85 8.99
N ASP A 22 10.71 -9.56 9.48
CA ASP A 22 11.25 -9.93 10.79
C ASP A 22 10.81 -9.00 11.93
N LEU A 23 10.24 -7.82 11.61
CA LEU A 23 9.84 -6.79 12.57
C LEU A 23 8.32 -6.62 12.66
N ILE A 24 7.56 -7.22 11.75
CA ILE A 24 6.11 -7.01 11.62
C ILE A 24 5.38 -8.34 11.43
N GLU A 25 4.12 -8.37 11.87
CA GLU A 25 3.19 -9.48 11.63
C GLU A 25 2.00 -8.98 10.80
N VAL A 26 1.70 -9.63 9.68
CA VAL A 26 0.54 -9.30 8.85
C VAL A 26 -0.70 -9.96 9.45
N VAL A 27 -1.52 -9.16 10.13
CA VAL A 27 -2.75 -9.67 10.74
C VAL A 27 -3.86 -9.86 9.71
N HIS A 28 -4.04 -8.89 8.81
CA HIS A 28 -5.05 -8.93 7.74
C HIS A 28 -4.58 -8.11 6.52
N THR A 29 -5.02 -8.49 5.32
CA THR A 29 -4.80 -7.73 4.08
C THR A 29 -6.15 -7.23 3.55
N LEU A 30 -6.25 -5.95 3.24
CA LEU A 30 -7.46 -5.34 2.71
C LEU A 30 -7.27 -4.94 1.25
N LYS A 31 -8.29 -5.21 0.43
CA LYS A 31 -8.34 -4.79 -0.98
C LYS A 31 -9.28 -3.61 -1.14
N GLN A 32 -8.75 -2.50 -1.61
CA GLN A 32 -9.55 -1.31 -1.91
C GLN A 32 -10.48 -1.56 -3.11
N VAL A 33 -11.75 -1.22 -2.96
CA VAL A 33 -12.78 -1.33 -4.03
C VAL A 33 -13.12 0.04 -4.62
N VAL A 34 -13.17 1.08 -3.79
CA VAL A 34 -13.39 2.46 -4.22
C VAL A 34 -12.56 3.41 -3.36
N CYS A 35 -12.03 4.47 -3.97
CA CYS A 35 -11.32 5.54 -3.30
C CYS A 35 -12.05 6.85 -3.59
N VAL A 36 -12.62 7.47 -2.56
CA VAL A 36 -13.27 8.79 -2.68
C VAL A 36 -12.32 9.82 -2.09
N LYS A 37 -11.96 10.83 -2.89
CA LYS A 37 -11.10 11.94 -2.49
C LYS A 37 -11.95 13.20 -2.38
N GLY A 38 -11.69 14.02 -1.35
CA GLY A 38 -12.31 15.34 -1.14
C GLY A 38 -11.47 16.47 -1.70
#